data_AF-A0A4S2FEL9-F1
#
_entry.id   AF-A0A4S2FEL9-F1
#
_cell.length_a   1.000
_cell.length_b   1.000
_cell.length_c   1.000
_cell.angle_alpha   90.00
_cell.angle_beta   90.00
_cell.angle_gamma   90.00
#
_symmetry.space_group_name_H-M   'P 1'
#
loop_
_entity.id
_entity.type
_entity.pdbx_description
1 polymer ?
#
loop_
_entity_poly.entity_id
_entity_poly.type
_entity_poly.pdbx_seq_one_letter_code
_entity_poly.pdbx_strand_id
1 'polypeptide(L)'
;MKRLAGIGLLALTVLFCGCTTAKSLTLLTDSGDLVKLTLDTTDGHDWAYRDNVLTIGFRDTKVMEGVLLSGDGYERFVERLKEEYEFTHETTPFSLDWMVRDGEVTLLFPIDPGRVGMILSSRAEEQAVRTVLEKLSFSAKEKE
;
A
#
# COMPACT_ATOMS: atom_id res chain seq x y z
N MET A 1 -63.39 -30.80 10.09
CA MET A 1 -62.28 -30.05 10.71
C MET A 1 -60.96 -30.75 10.42
N LYS A 2 -60.05 -30.10 9.67
CA LYS A 2 -58.61 -29.95 9.98
C LYS A 2 -57.91 -29.44 8.71
N ARG A 3 -57.52 -28.16 8.77
CA ARG A 3 -56.61 -27.50 7.83
C ARG A 3 -55.18 -27.91 8.19
N LEU A 4 -54.36 -28.25 7.20
CA LEU A 4 -52.90 -28.28 7.28
C LEU A 4 -52.45 -27.56 5.99
N ALA A 5 -52.39 -26.23 5.98
CA ALA A 5 -51.24 -25.42 6.41
C ALA A 5 -49.97 -25.82 5.66
N GLY A 6 -49.68 -25.05 4.60
CA GLY A 6 -48.52 -25.24 3.72
C GLY A 6 -47.19 -24.88 4.38
N ILE A 7 -46.11 -25.30 3.74
CA ILE A 7 -44.75 -24.86 4.03
C ILE A 7 -44.18 -24.37 2.70
N GLY A 8 -44.26 -23.06 2.49
CA GLY A 8 -43.48 -22.38 1.45
C GLY A 8 -42.05 -22.25 1.96
N LEU A 9 -41.12 -22.89 1.26
CA LEU A 9 -39.68 -22.78 1.53
C LEU A 9 -39.22 -21.38 1.12
N LEU A 10 -39.14 -20.45 2.08
CA LEU A 10 -38.59 -19.12 1.86
C LEU A 10 -37.05 -19.24 1.83
N ALA A 11 -36.47 -19.32 0.64
CA ALA A 11 -35.03 -19.25 0.46
C ALA A 11 -34.57 -17.81 0.77
N LEU A 12 -33.96 -17.61 1.94
CA LEU A 12 -33.37 -16.34 2.34
C LEU A 12 -31.98 -16.21 1.70
N THR A 13 -31.91 -15.63 0.50
CA THR A 13 -30.64 -15.23 -0.10
C THR A 13 -30.12 -13.98 0.62
N VAL A 14 -29.30 -14.19 1.66
CA VAL A 14 -28.52 -13.12 2.30
C VAL A 14 -27.41 -12.73 1.34
N LEU A 15 -27.69 -11.75 0.49
CA LEU A 15 -26.66 -11.00 -0.23
C LEU A 15 -25.91 -10.16 0.80
N PHE A 16 -24.81 -10.69 1.35
CA PHE A 16 -23.81 -9.87 2.02
C PHE A 16 -23.24 -8.91 0.98
N CYS A 17 -23.79 -7.69 0.91
CA CYS A 17 -23.07 -6.55 0.35
C CYS A 17 -21.86 -6.33 1.27
N GLY A 18 -20.75 -7.00 0.99
CA GLY A 18 -19.47 -6.68 1.61
C GLY A 18 -19.14 -5.26 1.19
N CYS A 19 -19.35 -4.29 2.08
CA CYS A 19 -18.85 -2.94 1.87
C CYS A 19 -17.33 -3.03 1.81
N THR A 20 -16.75 -2.77 0.64
CA THR A 20 -15.31 -2.52 0.55
C THR A 20 -15.01 -1.22 1.28
N THR A 21 -13.95 -1.20 2.08
CA THR A 21 -13.52 -0.02 2.82
C THR A 21 -12.12 0.39 2.38
N ALA A 22 -11.86 1.68 2.25
CA ALA A 22 -10.54 2.19 1.90
C ALA A 22 -10.21 3.44 2.72
N LYS A 23 -8.92 3.66 2.97
CA LYS A 23 -8.40 4.92 3.52
C LYS A 23 -7.48 5.57 2.50
N SER A 24 -7.62 6.88 2.32
CA SER A 24 -6.72 7.68 1.49
C SER A 24 -5.95 8.70 2.31
N LEU A 25 -4.68 8.90 1.95
CA LEU A 25 -3.82 9.97 2.41
C LEU A 25 -3.48 10.85 1.21
N THR A 26 -3.47 12.17 1.37
CA THR A 26 -2.93 13.08 0.35
C THR A 26 -1.84 13.92 0.99
N LEU A 27 -0.66 13.88 0.40
CA LEU A 27 0.53 14.58 0.86
C LEU A 27 0.93 15.62 -0.19
N LEU A 28 1.33 16.80 0.28
CA LEU A 28 1.97 17.81 -0.54
C LEU A 28 3.47 17.68 -0.33
N THR A 29 4.23 17.41 -1.39
CA THR A 29 5.69 17.40 -1.34
C THR A 29 6.25 18.81 -1.25
N ASP A 30 7.51 18.96 -0.85
CA ASP A 30 8.20 20.25 -0.84
C ASP A 30 8.33 20.87 -2.25
N SER A 31 8.29 20.04 -3.30
CA SER A 31 8.27 20.46 -4.71
C SER A 31 6.88 20.92 -5.19
N GLY A 32 5.85 20.81 -4.36
CA GLY A 32 4.48 21.22 -4.71
C GLY A 32 3.62 20.13 -5.33
N ASP A 33 4.08 18.87 -5.37
CA ASP A 33 3.34 17.74 -5.92
C ASP A 33 2.33 17.21 -4.91
N LEU A 34 1.12 16.87 -5.39
CA LEU A 34 0.11 16.20 -4.59
C LEU A 34 0.16 14.70 -4.85
N VAL A 35 0.59 13.94 -3.84
CA VAL A 35 0.58 12.48 -3.87
C VAL A 35 -0.59 11.96 -3.07
N LYS A 36 -1.47 11.20 -3.74
CA LYS A 36 -2.54 10.45 -3.08
C LYS A 36 -2.14 8.98 -2.98
N LEU A 37 -2.16 8.48 -1.75
CA LEU A 37 -2.03 7.06 -1.42
C LEU A 37 -3.40 6.55 -1.02
N THR A 38 -3.78 5.35 -1.47
CA THR A 38 -5.01 4.69 -1.04
C THR A 38 -4.72 3.25 -0.69
N LEU A 39 -5.22 2.81 0.47
CA LEU A 39 -5.12 1.44 0.97
C LEU A 39 -6.52 0.83 1.07
N ASP A 40 -6.71 -0.35 0.49
CA ASP A 40 -7.86 -1.21 0.79
C ASP A 40 -7.75 -1.76 2.22
N THR A 41 -8.74 -1.44 3.03
CA THR A 41 -8.81 -1.76 4.47
C THR A 41 -9.87 -2.83 4.78
N THR A 42 -10.50 -3.41 3.75
CA THR A 42 -11.66 -4.31 3.88
C THR A 42 -11.39 -5.52 4.78
N ASP A 43 -10.15 -6.01 4.82
CA ASP A 43 -9.73 -7.21 5.56
C ASP A 43 -8.95 -6.91 6.85
N GLY A 44 -8.91 -5.65 7.30
CA GLY A 44 -8.26 -5.27 8.55
C GLY A 44 -6.82 -4.78 8.40
N HIS A 45 -6.43 -4.40 7.19
CA HIS A 45 -5.28 -3.53 6.97
C HIS A 45 -5.60 -2.11 7.42
N ASP A 46 -4.60 -1.42 7.97
CA ASP A 46 -4.71 0.00 8.31
C ASP A 46 -3.37 0.70 8.14
N TRP A 47 -3.37 2.03 8.13
CA TRP A 47 -2.16 2.84 8.12
C TRP A 47 -2.25 4.03 9.08
N ALA A 48 -1.08 4.50 9.49
CA ALA A 48 -0.87 5.73 10.22
C ALA A 48 0.24 6.54 9.55
N TYR A 49 0.12 7.87 9.58
CA TYR A 49 1.17 8.77 9.12
C TYR A 49 1.51 9.75 10.24
N ARG A 50 2.74 9.68 10.73
CA ARG A 50 3.24 10.52 11.83
C ARG A 50 4.70 10.83 11.59
N ASP A 51 5.11 12.06 11.89
CA ASP A 51 6.51 12.51 11.77
C ASP A 51 7.13 12.20 10.40
N ASN A 52 6.34 12.40 9.33
CA ASN A 52 6.67 12.12 7.93
C ASN A 52 6.91 10.64 7.57
N VAL A 53 6.58 9.71 8.47
CA VAL A 53 6.68 8.27 8.25
C VAL A 53 5.28 7.68 8.06
N LEU A 54 5.10 6.97 6.95
CA LEU A 54 3.95 6.11 6.71
C LEU A 54 4.20 4.76 7.36
N THR A 55 3.29 4.28 8.18
CA THR A 55 3.31 2.93 8.75
C THR A 55 2.05 2.19 8.30
N ILE A 56 2.20 1.02 7.69
CA ILE A 56 1.10 0.16 7.27
C ILE A 56 1.16 -1.13 8.08
N GLY A 57 0.00 -1.55 8.58
CA GLY A 57 -0.14 -2.73 9.42
C GLY A 57 -1.36 -3.57 9.10
N PHE A 58 -1.41 -4.73 9.72
CA PHE A 58 -2.53 -5.66 9.68
C PHE A 58 -2.86 -6.11 11.10
N ARG A 59 -4.11 -5.94 11.54
CA ARG A 59 -4.58 -6.33 12.90
C ARG A 59 -3.59 -5.91 14.01
N ASP A 60 -3.30 -4.61 14.05
CA ASP A 60 -2.41 -3.97 15.03
C ASP A 60 -0.92 -4.38 14.97
N THR A 61 -0.53 -5.18 13.98
CA THR A 61 0.87 -5.56 13.74
C THR A 61 1.45 -4.71 12.62
N LYS A 62 2.60 -4.09 12.87
CA LYS A 62 3.35 -3.34 11.83
C LYS A 62 3.84 -4.32 10.76
N VAL A 63 3.53 -4.03 9.50
CA VAL A 63 4.02 -4.79 8.35
C VAL A 63 5.13 -4.02 7.67
N MET A 64 4.89 -2.77 7.27
CA MET A 64 5.88 -1.95 6.59
C MET A 64 5.86 -0.50 7.05
N GLU A 65 6.97 0.19 6.82
CA GLU A 65 7.08 1.63 7.02
C GLU A 65 7.84 2.28 5.87
N GLY A 66 7.59 3.57 5.65
CA GLY A 66 8.32 4.28 4.62
C GLY A 66 8.12 5.77 4.61
N VAL A 67 8.84 6.40 3.70
CA VAL A 67 8.92 7.86 3.57
C VAL A 67 8.73 8.25 2.11
N LEU A 68 8.06 9.37 1.91
CA LEU A 68 8.00 10.02 0.60
C LEU A 68 9.13 11.03 0.49
N LEU A 69 9.75 11.08 -0.69
CA LEU A 69 10.83 12.00 -1.02
C LEU A 69 10.52 12.72 -2.33
N SER A 70 10.97 13.97 -2.46
CA SER A 70 11.03 14.64 -3.76
C SER A 70 11.90 13.86 -4.75
N GLY A 71 11.73 14.10 -6.06
CA GLY A 71 12.45 13.43 -7.14
C GLY A 71 13.96 13.39 -6.90
N ASP A 72 14.58 14.57 -6.75
CA ASP A 72 16.01 14.70 -6.47
C ASP A 72 16.44 14.02 -5.16
N GLY A 73 15.57 13.98 -4.16
CA GLY A 73 15.83 13.30 -2.88
C GLY A 73 15.82 11.78 -3.04
N TYR A 74 14.83 11.27 -3.76
CA TYR A 74 14.66 9.87 -4.08
C TYR A 74 15.81 9.36 -4.96
N GLU A 75 16.11 10.03 -6.06
CA GLU A 75 17.14 9.61 -7.02
C GLU A 75 18.51 9.49 -6.35
N ARG A 76 18.94 10.53 -5.61
CA ARG A 76 20.22 10.49 -4.87
C ARG A 76 20.28 9.37 -3.84
N PHE A 77 19.15 9.04 -3.21
CA PHE A 77 19.09 7.93 -2.25
C PHE A 77 19.20 6.57 -2.95
N VAL A 78 18.46 6.40 -4.05
CA VAL A 78 18.46 5.18 -4.86
C VAL A 78 19.82 4.93 -5.49
N GLU A 79 20.47 5.95 -6.06
CA GLU A 79 21.81 5.84 -6.64
C GLU A 79 22.80 5.30 -5.62
N ARG A 80 22.84 5.92 -4.43
CA ARG A 80 23.73 5.47 -3.35
C ARG A 80 23.45 4.04 -2.90
N LEU A 81 22.18 3.65 -2.78
CA LEU A 81 21.85 2.26 -2.45
C LEU A 81 22.27 1.29 -3.55
N LYS A 82 22.06 1.64 -4.81
CA LYS A 82 22.42 0.76 -5.93
C LYS A 82 23.93 0.64 -6.16
N GLU A 83 24.74 1.52 -5.60
CA GLU A 83 26.20 1.36 -5.53
C GLU A 83 26.62 0.19 -4.62
N GLU A 84 25.82 -0.09 -3.58
CA GLU A 84 26.16 -1.07 -2.54
C GLU A 84 25.35 -2.36 -2.60
N TYR A 85 24.16 -2.32 -3.23
CA TYR A 85 23.20 -3.40 -3.19
C TYR A 85 22.60 -3.69 -4.57
N GLU A 86 22.32 -4.96 -4.82
CA GLU A 86 21.58 -5.40 -6.01
C GLU A 86 20.08 -5.44 -5.72
N PHE A 87 19.30 -4.92 -6.66
CA PHE A 87 17.85 -4.94 -6.61
C PHE A 87 17.27 -5.71 -7.79
N THR A 88 16.16 -6.39 -7.54
CA THR A 88 15.32 -6.97 -8.60
C THR A 88 14.27 -5.96 -9.02
N HIS A 89 14.24 -5.63 -10.30
CA HIS A 89 13.19 -4.78 -10.85
C HIS A 89 11.91 -5.58 -11.06
N GLU A 90 10.79 -5.06 -10.56
CA GLU A 90 9.47 -5.64 -10.73
C GLU A 90 8.52 -4.63 -11.36
N THR A 91 7.51 -5.13 -12.06
CA THR A 91 6.50 -4.30 -12.76
C THR A 91 5.07 -4.59 -12.32
N THR A 92 4.86 -5.54 -11.42
CA THR A 92 3.54 -5.97 -10.93
C THR A 92 3.57 -6.10 -9.40
N PRO A 93 2.61 -5.49 -8.65
CA PRO A 93 1.51 -4.64 -9.13
C PRO A 93 1.98 -3.25 -9.61
N PHE A 94 3.23 -2.88 -9.37
CA PHE A 94 3.81 -1.60 -9.73
C PHE A 94 5.22 -1.75 -10.29
N SER A 95 5.71 -0.73 -10.98
CA SER A 95 7.14 -0.60 -11.29
C SER A 95 7.89 -0.19 -10.03
N LEU A 96 8.72 -1.08 -9.49
CA LEU A 96 9.52 -0.86 -8.29
C LEU A 96 10.79 -1.69 -8.31
N ASP A 97 11.76 -1.32 -7.48
CA ASP A 97 12.93 -2.15 -7.20
C ASP A 97 12.81 -2.79 -5.83
N TRP A 98 13.07 -4.10 -5.77
CA TRP A 98 12.90 -4.94 -4.59
C TRP A 98 14.24 -5.55 -4.16
N MET A 99 14.54 -5.52 -2.86
CA MET A 99 15.68 -6.20 -2.26
C MET A 99 15.27 -6.87 -0.96
N VAL A 100 15.82 -8.06 -0.71
CA VAL A 100 15.77 -8.73 0.60
C VAL A 100 17.19 -8.93 1.10
N ARG A 101 17.49 -8.41 2.28
CA ARG A 101 18.81 -8.56 2.91
C ARG A 101 18.66 -8.64 4.42
N ASP A 102 19.34 -9.61 5.03
CA ASP A 102 19.38 -9.79 6.50
C ASP A 102 17.98 -9.83 7.16
N GLY A 103 16.98 -10.38 6.46
CA GLY A 103 15.59 -10.47 6.92
C GLY A 103 14.79 -9.18 6.78
N GLU A 104 15.32 -8.17 6.08
CA GLU A 104 14.66 -6.90 5.79
C GLU A 104 14.38 -6.76 4.30
N VAL A 105 13.15 -6.41 3.97
CA VAL A 105 12.70 -6.07 2.62
C VAL A 105 12.81 -4.56 2.44
N THR A 106 13.47 -4.13 1.37
CA THR A 106 13.52 -2.72 0.94
C THR A 106 12.87 -2.59 -0.43
N LEU A 107 11.99 -1.60 -0.57
CA LEU A 107 11.28 -1.28 -1.80
C LEU A 107 11.60 0.16 -2.20
N LEU A 108 12.06 0.34 -3.44
CA LEU A 108 12.26 1.65 -4.04
C LEU A 108 11.15 1.87 -5.06
N PHE A 109 10.28 2.82 -4.77
CA PHE A 109 9.03 3.02 -5.48
C PHE A 109 9.00 4.39 -6.16
N PRO A 110 9.31 4.50 -7.45
CA PRO A 110 9.18 5.76 -8.19
C PRO A 110 7.69 6.02 -8.49
N ILE A 111 7.02 6.80 -7.63
CA ILE A 111 5.59 7.11 -7.78
C ILE A 111 5.34 7.91 -9.07
N ASP A 112 6.14 8.95 -9.29
CA ASP A 112 6.20 9.73 -10.53
C ASP A 112 7.69 10.04 -10.80
N PRO A 113 8.34 9.27 -11.70
CA PRO A 113 9.78 9.38 -11.96
C PRO A 113 10.24 10.82 -12.18
N GLY A 114 11.31 11.22 -11.49
CA GLY A 114 11.84 12.60 -11.53
C GLY A 114 11.10 13.61 -10.65
N ARG A 115 9.95 13.26 -10.06
CA ARG A 115 9.15 14.20 -9.25
C ARG A 115 8.95 13.76 -7.81
N VAL A 116 8.56 12.50 -7.62
CA VAL A 116 8.33 11.96 -6.28
C VAL A 116 8.53 10.45 -6.25
N GLY A 117 9.20 10.00 -5.21
CA GLY A 117 9.40 8.59 -4.94
C GLY A 117 9.11 8.25 -3.48
N MET A 118 8.99 6.97 -3.21
CA MET A 118 8.77 6.44 -1.87
C MET A 118 9.74 5.30 -1.63
N ILE A 119 10.28 5.27 -0.42
CA ILE A 119 11.09 4.15 0.06
C ILE A 119 10.28 3.46 1.15
N LEU A 120 10.07 2.16 1.00
CA LEU A 120 9.42 1.33 2.01
C LEU A 120 10.43 0.31 2.53
N SER A 121 10.31 -0.04 3.81
CA SER A 121 11.07 -1.07 4.49
C SER A 121 10.14 -1.95 5.31
N SER A 122 10.52 -3.21 5.48
CA SER A 122 9.73 -4.19 6.22
C SER A 122 10.61 -5.30 6.79
N ARG A 123 10.29 -5.76 8.00
CA ARG A 123 10.82 -7.02 8.56
C ARG A 123 9.77 -8.13 8.60
N ALA A 124 8.59 -7.88 8.06
CA ALA A 124 7.58 -8.90 7.87
C ALA A 124 8.01 -9.85 6.74
N GLU A 125 7.43 -11.05 6.75
CA GLU A 125 7.62 -12.02 5.68
C GLU A 125 7.21 -11.43 4.32
N GLU A 126 7.90 -11.84 3.25
CA GLU A 126 7.67 -11.32 1.90
C GLU A 126 6.20 -11.40 1.48
N GLN A 127 5.51 -12.48 1.84
CA GLN A 127 4.09 -12.65 1.52
C GLN A 127 3.21 -11.57 2.16
N ALA A 128 3.51 -11.14 3.39
CA ALA A 128 2.77 -10.07 4.05
C ALA A 128 3.02 -8.72 3.35
N VAL A 129 4.26 -8.47 2.92
CA VAL A 129 4.63 -7.27 2.14
C VAL A 129 3.90 -7.26 0.80
N ARG A 130 3.86 -8.39 0.08
CA ARG A 130 3.15 -8.55 -1.20
C ARG A 130 1.67 -8.25 -1.04
N THR A 131 1.02 -8.80 -0.02
CA THR A 131 -0.40 -8.56 0.25
C THR A 131 -0.69 -7.08 0.51
N VAL A 132 0.21 -6.36 1.20
CA VAL A 132 0.07 -4.91 1.35
C VAL A 132 0.20 -4.19 0.00
N LEU A 133 1.19 -4.55 -0.83
CA LEU A 133 1.37 -3.93 -2.15
C LEU A 133 0.15 -4.12 -3.07
N GLU A 134 -0.47 -5.30 -3.05
CA GLU A 134 -1.68 -5.59 -3.83
C GLU A 134 -2.89 -4.73 -3.41
N LYS A 135 -2.88 -4.19 -2.19
CA LYS A 135 -3.94 -3.35 -1.62
C LYS A 135 -3.66 -1.85 -1.71
N LEU A 136 -2.43 -1.50 -2.05
CA LEU A 136 -2.04 -0.11 -2.21
C LEU A 136 -2.41 0.38 -3.61
N SER A 137 -2.54 1.69 -3.74
CA SER A 137 -2.61 2.39 -5.01
C SER A 137 -2.11 3.83 -4.81
N PHE A 138 -1.53 4.38 -5.88
CA PHE A 138 -0.86 5.67 -5.85
C PHE A 138 -1.28 6.52 -7.04
N SER A 139 -1.34 7.83 -6.85
CA SER A 139 -1.41 8.80 -7.95
C SER A 139 -0.70 10.07 -7.53
N ALA A 140 0.12 10.64 -8.42
CA ALA A 140 0.70 11.97 -8.25
C ALA A 140 0.11 12.93 -9.29
N LYS A 141 -0.06 14.19 -8.90
CA LYS A 141 -0.40 15.27 -9.82
C LYS A 141 0.23 16.58 -9.38
N GLU A 142 0.46 17.46 -10.34
CA GLU A 142 0.87 18.84 -10.05
C GLU A 142 -0.27 19.58 -9.34
N LYS A 143 0.08 20.49 -8.43
CA LYS A 143 -0.88 21.40 -7.83
C LYS A 143 -1.15 22.55 -8.81
N GLU A 144 -2.39 22.62 -9.30
CA GLU A 144 -2.89 23.73 -10.13
C GLU A 144 -2.79 25.10 -9.44
#